data_AF-M6DEG0-F1
#
_entry.id   AF-M6DEG0-F1
#
_cell.length_a   1.000
_cell.length_b   1.000
_cell.length_c   1.000
_cell.angle_alpha   90.00
_cell.angle_beta   90.00
_cell.angle_gamma   90.00
#
_symmetry.space_group_name_H-M   'P 1'
#
loop_
_entity.id
_entity.type
_entity.pdbx_description
1 polymer ?
#
loop_
_entity_poly.entity_id
_entity_poly.type
_entity_poly.pdbx_seq_one_letter_code
_entity_poly.pdbx_strand_id
1 'polypeptide(L)' 'MAQKKCPQCSRILECGADQEVCWCFDIKLDPEALKNIRELYEDCLCKDCLTRFETNVVNQNY' A
#
# COMPACT_ATOMS: atom_id res chain seq x y z
N MET A 1 -18.16 -6.24 6.80
CA MET A 1 -16.79 -5.95 6.34
C MET A 1 -16.88 -5.24 5.00
N ALA A 2 -16.64 -3.92 4.96
CA ALA A 2 -16.61 -3.19 3.70
C ALA A 2 -15.27 -3.48 2.99
N GLN A 3 -15.32 -4.21 1.89
CA GLN A 3 -14.16 -4.42 1.03
C GLN A 3 -13.81 -3.08 0.38
N LYS A 4 -12.73 -2.43 0.84
CA LYS A 4 -12.19 -1.26 0.16
C LYS A 4 -11.52 -1.70 -1.15
N LYS A 5 -11.40 -0.79 -2.12
CA LYS A 5 -10.67 -1.05 -3.36
C LYS A 5 -9.40 -0.21 -3.37
N CYS A 6 -8.31 -0.79 -3.87
CA CYS A 6 -7.05 -0.10 -4.06
C CYS A 6 -7.23 1.01 -5.12
N PRO A 7 -6.92 2.28 -4.83
CA PRO A 7 -7.09 3.38 -5.78
C PRO A 7 -6.17 3.24 -7.01
N GLN A 8 -5.06 2.51 -6.90
CA GLN A 8 -4.12 2.29 -8.00
C GLN A 8 -4.59 1.22 -9.00
N CYS A 9 -5.04 0.05 -8.51
CA CYS A 9 -5.33 -1.11 -9.36
C CYS A 9 -6.77 -1.61 -9.30
N SER A 10 -7.63 -0.96 -8.51
CA SER A 10 -9.03 -1.34 -8.27
C SER A 10 -9.26 -2.74 -7.70
N ARG A 11 -8.19 -3.44 -7.27
CA ARG A 11 -8.31 -4.72 -6.59
C ARG A 11 -8.84 -4.55 -5.18
N ILE A 12 -9.40 -5.64 -4.67
CA ILE A 12 -9.92 -5.70 -3.31
C ILE A 12 -8.76 -5.52 -2.33
N LEU A 13 -8.95 -4.57 -1.42
CA LEU A 13 -8.07 -4.29 -0.31
C LEU A 13 -8.66 -4.93 0.94
N GLU A 14 -8.02 -6.00 1.39
CA GLU A 14 -8.29 -6.59 2.70
C GLU A 14 -7.55 -5.76 3.76
N CYS A 15 -8.29 -4.87 4.42
CA CYS A 15 -7.78 -4.05 5.52
C CYS A 15 -8.14 -4.71 6.85
N GLY A 16 -7.13 -5.24 7.54
CA GLY A 16 -7.26 -5.77 8.91
C GLY A 16 -7.00 -4.71 9.99
N ALA A 17 -6.92 -3.42 9.64
CA ALA A 17 -6.50 -2.37 10.58
C ALA A 17 -7.49 -2.18 11.73
N ASP A 18 -8.79 -2.36 11.46
CA ASP A 18 -9.86 -2.34 12.49
C ASP A 18 -9.71 -3.48 13.51
N GLN A 19 -9.08 -4.59 13.10
CA GLN A 19 -8.78 -5.74 13.94
C GLN A 19 -7.31 -5.77 14.39
N GLU A 20 -6.55 -4.71 14.14
CA GLU A 20 -5.12 -4.59 14.47
C GLU A 20 -4.21 -5.68 13.84
N VAL A 21 -4.70 -6.43 12.85
CA VAL A 21 -4.00 -7.57 12.21
C VAL A 21 -3.75 -7.35 10.72
N CYS A 22 -3.56 -6.10 10.29
CA CYS A 22 -3.33 -5.80 8.89
C CYS A 22 -1.90 -6.18 8.46
N TRP A 23 -1.78 -6.88 7.33
CA TRP A 23 -0.49 -7.18 6.69
C TRP A 23 0.34 -5.92 6.39
N CYS A 24 -0.28 -4.74 6.31
CA CYS A 24 0.46 -3.50 6.04
C CYS A 24 1.32 -3.04 7.23
N PHE A 25 1.05 -3.54 8.44
CA PHE A 25 1.85 -3.22 9.64
C PHE A 25 3.21 -3.92 9.65
N ASP A 26 3.32 -5.07 8.98
CA ASP A 26 4.57 -5.81 8.82
C ASP A 26 5.47 -5.23 7.71
N ILE A 27 4.94 -4.38 6.83
CA ILE A 27 5.70 -3.81 5.72
C ILE A 27 6.51 -2.61 6.20
N LYS A 28 7.82 -2.66 5.92
CA LYS A 28 8.74 -1.57 6.23
C LYS A 28 8.99 -0.74 4.97
N LEU A 29 8.43 0.46 4.97
CA LEU A 29 8.65 1.46 3.94
C LEU A 29 9.61 2.54 4.45
N ASP A 30 10.38 3.11 3.54
CA ASP A 30 11.14 4.31 3.85
C ASP A 30 10.18 5.47 4.17
N PRO A 31 10.48 6.34 5.15
CA PRO A 31 9.65 7.49 5.46
C PRO A 31 9.39 8.39 4.24
N GLU A 32 10.34 8.49 3.31
CA GLU A 32 10.16 9.28 2.08
C GLU A 32 9.14 8.62 1.14
N ALA A 33 9.20 7.29 0.98
CA ALA A 33 8.23 6.51 0.23
C ALA A 33 6.82 6.60 0.85
N LEU A 34 6.72 6.50 2.19
CA LEU A 34 5.45 6.66 2.92
C LEU A 34 4.83 8.04 2.69
N LYS A 35 5.65 9.09 2.71
CA LYS A 35 5.18 10.46 2.45
C LYS A 35 4.64 10.56 1.02
N ASN A 36 5.39 10.10 0.02
CA ASN A 36 4.95 10.10 -1.37
C ASN A 36 3.62 9.34 -1.57
N ILE A 37 3.48 8.16 -0.95
CA ILE A 37 2.24 7.37 -1.04
C ILE A 37 1.05 8.13 -0.44
N ARG A 38 1.23 8.81 0.71
CA ARG A 38 0.18 9.62 1.33
C ARG A 38 -0.21 10.85 0.52
N GLU A 39 0.71 11.42 -0.26
CA GLU A 39 0.43 12.55 -1.15
C GLU A 39 -0.22 12.10 -2.46
N LEU A 40 0.09 10.90 -2.95
CA LEU A 40 -0.44 10.35 -4.21
C LEU A 40 -1.79 9.63 -4.07
N TYR A 41 -2.07 9.04 -2.91
CA TYR A 41 -3.25 8.22 -2.68
C TYR A 41 -3.99 8.66 -1.41
N GLU A 42 -5.28 8.97 -1.57
CA GLU A 42 -6.16 9.35 -0.45
C GLU A 42 -6.61 8.14 0.40
N ASP A 43 -6.35 6.92 -0.08
CA ASP A 43 -6.79 5.66 0.54
C ASP A 43 -5.66 4.62 0.57
N CYS A 44 -5.87 3.54 1.32
CA CYS A 44 -4.88 2.46 1.45
C CYS A 44 -4.63 1.74 0.11
N LEU A 45 -3.37 1.38 -0.14
CA LEU A 45 -2.95 0.53 -1.26
C LEU A 45 -2.99 -0.95 -0.87
N CYS A 46 -3.26 -1.84 -1.84
CA CYS A 46 -3.17 -3.29 -1.62
C CYS A 46 -1.71 -3.74 -1.55
N LYS A 47 -1.48 -4.96 -1.02
CA LYS A 47 -0.15 -5.52 -0.80
C LYS A 47 0.74 -5.43 -2.03
N ASP A 48 0.25 -5.89 -3.18
CA ASP A 48 0.98 -5.78 -4.46
C ASP A 48 1.35 -4.36 -4.84
N CYS A 49 0.49 -3.38 -4.60
CA CYS A 49 0.76 -1.99 -4.93
C CYS A 49 1.72 -1.36 -3.92
N LEU A 50 1.57 -1.69 -2.63
CA LEU A 50 2.41 -1.14 -1.57
C LEU A 50 3.84 -1.70 -1.63
N THR A 51 4.00 -2.99 -1.92
CA THR A 51 5.32 -3.65 -2.10
C THR A 51 6.13 -3.05 -3.24
N ARG A 52 5.51 -2.42 -4.23
CA ARG A 52 6.23 -1.67 -5.29
C ARG A 52 6.99 -0.45 -4.76
N PHE A 53 6.60 0.04 -3.59
CA PHE A 53 7.26 1.16 -2.91
C PHE A 53 8.24 0.69 -1.83
N GLU A 54 8.35 -0.62 -1.57
CA GLU A 54 9.42 -1.12 -0.71
C GLU A 54 10.76 -0.81 -1.36
N THR A 55 11.70 -0.31 -0.57
CA THR A 55 13.06 0.08 -0.98
C THR A 55 13.94 -1.13 -1.35
N ASN A 56 13.34 -2.17 -1.93
CA ASN A 56 14.01 -3.24 -2.67
C ASN A 56 13.63 -3.10 -4.16
N VAL A 57 14.25 -2.10 -4.78
CA VAL A 57 14.52 -1.91 -6.22
C VAL A 57 13.75 -2.82 -7.20
N VAL A 58 12.85 -2.24 -7.98
CA VAL A 58 12.84 -2.48 -9.43
C VAL A 58 12.48 -1.20 -10.16
N ASN A 59 13.50 -0.59 -10.77
CA ASN A 59 13.35 0.30 -11.90
C ASN A 59 12.41 -0.34 -12.93
N GLN A 60 11.28 0.31 -13.23
CA GLN A 60 10.61 0.11 -14.51
C GLN A 60 10.47 1.46 -15.20
N ASN A 61 11.53 1.81 -15.94
CA ASN A 61 11.40 2.61 -17.15
C ASN A 61 10.39 1.92 -18.08
N TYR A 62 9.38 2.66 -18.53
CA TYR A 62 8.77 2.47 -19.84
C TYR A 62 8.75 3.81 -20.56
#